data_AF-A0A0Q7B0T0-F1
#
_entry.id   AF-A0A0Q7B0T0-F1
#
_cell.length_a   1.000
_cell.length_b   1.000
_cell.length_c   1.000
_cell.angle_alpha   90.00
_cell.angle_beta   90.00
_cell.angle_gamma   90.00
#
_symmetry.space_group_name_H-M   'P 1'
#
loop_
_entity.id
_entity.type
_entity.pdbx_description
1 polymer ?
#
loop_
_entity_poly.entity_id
_entity_poly.type
_entity_poly.pdbx_seq_one_letter_code
_entity_poly.pdbx_strand_id
1 'polypeptide(L)'
;MIAMRAVLLALLLGCVASTQGAVVNCAPAAGRFTVLLSEPSGGALADRVAVERFLNKLQFELDQERDERWINPGATPVAFRACPKRAPALDGSEFSAEVVEQLNDQRVLMEVWGVVERDGTPPALSAQINYLLVPLRFAADQRETVPAGLQRLRYPEAGAAPTTDAVQLISKPLDLDAFIASALGLKLLRERAYEPAHANLCRAHSLLGAMLKRPITGRSKTELTALHGFVQESAGRTLREALADAAYPRTGLLRLQKPAQPCAEGQ
;
A
#
# COMPACT_ATOMS: atom_id res chain seq x y z
N MET A 1 22.07 -63.39 29.88
CA MET A 1 22.40 -61.94 29.94
C MET A 1 22.90 -61.48 28.58
N ILE A 2 21.99 -61.15 27.65
CA ILE A 2 22.26 -60.56 26.32
C ILE A 2 21.01 -59.70 26.02
N ALA A 3 21.06 -58.42 26.35
CA ALA A 3 21.30 -57.29 25.44
C ALA A 3 20.00 -56.63 24.98
N MET A 4 19.49 -55.81 25.90
CA MET A 4 18.52 -54.73 25.72
C MET A 4 19.18 -53.63 24.87
N ARG A 5 18.88 -53.57 23.56
CA ARG A 5 19.38 -52.51 22.66
C ARG A 5 18.47 -52.39 21.42
N ALA A 6 17.26 -51.90 21.62
CA ALA A 6 16.34 -51.54 20.53
C ALA A 6 15.37 -50.45 20.99
N VAL A 7 15.89 -49.32 21.48
CA VAL A 7 15.11 -48.11 21.75
C VAL A 7 15.99 -46.93 21.34
N LEU A 8 15.39 -45.92 20.69
CA LEU A 8 15.99 -44.65 20.24
C LEU A 8 16.74 -44.67 18.91
N LEU A 9 16.01 -44.90 17.80
CA LEU A 9 16.36 -44.29 16.53
C LEU A 9 15.07 -43.78 15.86
N ALA A 10 15.09 -42.55 15.36
CA ALA A 10 14.09 -41.90 14.50
C ALA A 10 12.89 -41.14 15.14
N LEU A 11 13.16 -40.24 16.09
CA LEU A 11 12.29 -39.09 16.38
C LEU A 11 13.14 -37.81 16.55
N LEU A 12 13.95 -37.53 15.54
CA LEU A 12 14.58 -36.23 15.31
C LEU A 12 14.03 -35.68 13.99
N LEU A 13 12.71 -35.54 13.90
CA LEU A 13 12.14 -34.59 12.93
C LEU A 13 12.49 -33.20 13.48
N GLY A 14 13.50 -32.60 12.87
CA GLY A 14 13.97 -31.27 13.18
C GLY A 14 12.81 -30.29 13.18
N CYS A 15 12.53 -29.72 14.34
CA CYS A 15 11.97 -28.38 14.42
C CYS A 15 13.01 -27.44 13.79
N VAL A 16 12.99 -27.33 12.47
CA VAL A 16 13.53 -26.16 11.80
C VAL A 16 12.60 -25.04 12.24
N ALA A 17 12.94 -24.40 13.37
CA ALA A 17 12.33 -23.16 13.77
C ALA A 17 12.67 -22.18 12.65
N SER A 18 11.76 -22.02 11.71
CA SER A 18 11.77 -20.90 10.79
C SER A 18 11.76 -19.67 11.66
N THR A 19 12.92 -19.07 11.90
CA THR A 19 13.04 -17.72 12.43
C THR A 19 12.41 -16.82 11.39
N GLN A 20 11.10 -16.66 11.45
CA GLN A 20 10.40 -15.58 10.78
C GLN A 20 11.07 -14.32 11.32
N GLY A 21 11.83 -13.64 10.46
CA GLY A 21 12.46 -12.38 10.82
C GLY A 21 11.34 -11.44 11.27
N ALA A 22 11.31 -11.13 12.56
CA ALA A 22 10.29 -10.24 13.10
C ALA A 22 10.40 -8.90 12.36
N VAL A 23 9.32 -8.51 11.67
CA VAL A 23 9.30 -7.25 10.94
C VAL A 23 9.44 -6.13 11.96
N VAL A 24 10.48 -5.30 11.81
CA VAL A 24 10.77 -4.21 12.76
C VAL A 24 9.57 -3.26 12.82
N ASN A 25 8.97 -3.10 14.01
CA ASN A 25 7.84 -2.20 14.21
C ASN A 25 8.29 -0.74 14.18
N CYS A 26 7.90 0.00 13.14
CA CYS A 26 8.08 1.44 13.07
C CYS A 26 6.95 2.17 13.80
N ALA A 27 7.28 3.25 14.50
CA ALA A 27 6.26 4.09 15.09
C ALA A 27 5.51 4.88 13.99
N PRO A 28 4.16 4.79 13.91
CA PRO A 28 3.38 5.61 13.00
C PRO A 28 3.43 7.08 13.43
N ALA A 29 3.04 7.98 12.53
CA ALA A 29 2.87 9.39 12.87
C ALA A 29 1.67 9.58 13.82
N ALA A 30 1.91 10.13 15.02
CA ALA A 30 0.86 10.38 15.99
C ALA A 30 -0.25 11.28 15.42
N GLY A 31 -1.51 10.87 15.60
CA GLY A 31 -2.69 11.63 15.18
C GLY A 31 -2.91 11.75 13.68
N ARG A 32 -2.10 11.06 12.85
CA ARG A 32 -2.16 11.11 11.38
C ARG A 32 -2.25 9.71 10.81
N PHE A 33 -2.76 9.60 9.59
CA PHE A 33 -2.58 8.39 8.82
C PHE A 33 -1.14 8.29 8.34
N THR A 34 -0.60 7.09 8.24
CA THR A 34 0.82 6.88 7.92
C THR A 34 1.01 6.01 6.68
N VAL A 35 1.98 6.38 5.86
CA VAL A 35 2.57 5.51 4.83
C VAL A 35 3.99 5.15 5.27
N LEU A 36 4.25 3.86 5.43
CA LEU A 36 5.57 3.35 5.81
C LEU A 36 6.44 3.17 4.56
N LEU A 37 7.67 3.66 4.62
CA LEU A 37 8.69 3.52 3.57
C LEU A 37 9.78 2.57 4.09
N SER A 38 9.64 1.31 3.73
CA SER A 38 10.53 0.22 4.13
C SER A 38 11.72 0.10 3.19
N GLU A 39 12.75 -0.59 3.64
CA GLU A 39 14.02 -0.68 2.93
C GLU A 39 13.86 -1.45 1.62
N PRO A 40 14.36 -0.89 0.51
CA PRO A 40 14.53 -1.68 -0.69
C PRO A 40 15.69 -2.66 -0.52
N SER A 41 15.54 -3.82 -1.12
CA SER A 41 16.61 -4.79 -1.36
C SER A 41 17.25 -4.55 -2.74
N GLY A 42 18.27 -5.34 -3.09
CA GLY A 42 18.91 -5.31 -4.41
C GLY A 42 20.31 -4.69 -4.42
N GLY A 43 20.97 -4.76 -5.57
CA GLY A 43 22.39 -4.38 -5.73
C GLY A 43 22.63 -2.89 -5.99
N ALA A 44 21.58 -2.05 -6.14
CA ALA A 44 21.77 -0.65 -6.51
C ALA A 44 22.30 0.23 -5.36
N LEU A 45 21.96 -0.12 -4.12
CA LEU A 45 22.34 0.61 -2.90
C LEU A 45 23.43 -0.17 -2.17
N ALA A 46 24.67 0.33 -2.26
CA ALA A 46 25.87 -0.43 -1.91
C ALA A 46 26.03 -0.73 -0.40
N ASP A 47 25.48 0.12 0.47
CA ASP A 47 25.67 0.01 1.90
C ASP A 47 24.48 0.60 2.70
N ARG A 48 24.55 0.43 4.02
CA ARG A 48 23.59 0.96 5.00
C ARG A 48 23.36 2.46 4.85
N VAL A 49 24.43 3.23 4.64
CA VAL A 49 24.39 4.69 4.56
C VAL A 49 23.67 5.13 3.29
N ALA A 50 23.84 4.41 2.18
CA ALA A 50 23.13 4.63 0.94
C ALA A 50 21.63 4.38 1.09
N VAL A 51 21.23 3.30 1.80
CA VAL A 51 19.81 3.01 2.10
C VAL A 51 19.18 4.11 2.95
N GLU A 52 19.86 4.57 4.00
CA GLU A 52 19.34 5.64 4.87
C GLU A 52 19.22 6.98 4.12
N ARG A 53 20.22 7.33 3.32
CA ARG A 53 20.17 8.54 2.47
C ARG A 53 19.01 8.46 1.47
N PHE A 54 18.82 7.30 0.86
CA PHE A 54 17.72 7.05 -0.06
C PHE A 54 16.36 7.24 0.63
N LEU A 55 16.13 6.59 1.76
CA LEU A 55 14.85 6.69 2.48
C LEU A 55 14.57 8.10 2.98
N ASN A 56 15.58 8.80 3.50
CA ASN A 56 15.43 10.18 3.96
C ASN A 56 15.10 11.12 2.79
N LYS A 57 15.77 10.97 1.65
CA LYS A 57 15.49 11.75 0.45
C LYS A 57 14.08 11.45 -0.09
N LEU A 58 13.71 10.18 -0.16
CA LEU A 58 12.37 9.76 -0.59
C LEU A 58 11.29 10.34 0.32
N GLN A 59 11.43 10.22 1.64
CA GLN A 59 10.47 10.78 2.58
C GLN A 59 10.35 12.30 2.40
N PHE A 60 11.48 13.01 2.26
CA PHE A 60 11.48 14.45 2.05
C PHE A 60 10.74 14.85 0.77
N GLU A 61 11.04 14.21 -0.37
CA GLU A 61 10.35 14.49 -1.63
C GLU A 61 8.84 14.22 -1.52
N LEU A 62 8.43 13.10 -0.92
CA LEU A 62 7.03 12.77 -0.74
C LEU A 62 6.30 13.71 0.21
N ASP A 63 6.95 14.18 1.28
CA ASP A 63 6.38 15.17 2.19
C ASP A 63 6.22 16.54 1.48
N GLN A 64 7.16 16.95 0.63
CA GLN A 64 7.05 18.20 -0.14
C GLN A 64 5.93 18.12 -1.19
N GLU A 65 5.92 17.06 -2.01
CA GLU A 65 4.90 16.89 -3.04
C GLU A 65 3.50 16.74 -2.45
N ARG A 66 3.39 16.09 -1.28
CA ARG A 66 2.14 16.04 -0.51
C ARG A 66 1.64 17.44 -0.21
N ASP A 67 2.51 18.28 0.34
CA ASP A 67 2.10 19.62 0.72
C ASP A 67 1.63 20.34 -0.55
N GLU A 68 2.40 20.36 -1.63
CA GLU A 68 1.97 21.01 -2.88
C GLU A 68 0.63 20.49 -3.46
N ARG A 69 0.40 19.18 -3.45
CA ARG A 69 -0.74 18.55 -4.14
C ARG A 69 -1.96 18.34 -3.26
N TRP A 70 -1.77 18.23 -1.95
CA TRP A 70 -2.83 17.91 -0.98
C TRP A 70 -3.11 19.07 -0.01
N ILE A 71 -2.63 20.29 -0.29
CA ILE A 71 -3.20 21.55 0.25
C ILE A 71 -4.64 21.69 -0.27
N ASN A 72 -5.54 20.87 0.28
CA ASN A 72 -6.97 21.07 0.21
C ASN A 72 -7.47 21.12 1.65
N PRO A 73 -8.04 22.25 2.11
CA PRO A 73 -8.61 22.35 3.45
C PRO A 73 -9.78 21.35 3.56
N GLY A 74 -9.53 20.21 4.22
CA GLY A 74 -10.43 19.05 4.30
C GLY A 74 -9.76 17.72 3.96
N ALA A 75 -8.57 17.72 3.37
CA ALA A 75 -7.79 16.52 3.16
C ALA A 75 -7.31 15.94 4.50
N THR A 76 -7.58 14.66 4.73
CA THR A 76 -7.14 13.96 5.93
C THR A 76 -5.62 13.90 5.97
N PRO A 77 -4.96 14.26 7.09
CA PRO A 77 -3.52 14.37 7.14
C PRO A 77 -2.86 12.99 7.07
N VAL A 78 -2.06 12.79 6.03
CA VAL A 78 -1.21 11.61 5.83
C VAL A 78 0.26 12.01 5.98
N ALA A 79 1.07 11.17 6.59
CA ALA A 79 2.51 11.36 6.77
C ALA A 79 3.29 10.19 6.18
N PHE A 80 4.43 10.47 5.56
CA PHE A 80 5.38 9.45 5.14
C PHE A 80 6.40 9.21 6.25
N ARG A 81 6.76 7.94 6.49
CA ARG A 81 7.71 7.57 7.54
C ARG A 81 8.70 6.54 7.02
N ALA A 82 9.96 6.94 6.93
CA ALA A 82 11.09 6.04 6.71
C ALA A 82 11.19 5.01 7.84
N CYS A 83 11.38 3.76 7.44
CA CYS A 83 11.42 2.59 8.29
C CYS A 83 12.77 1.88 8.17
N PRO A 84 13.84 2.45 8.75
CA PRO A 84 15.16 1.81 8.69
C PRO A 84 15.11 0.42 9.34
N LYS A 85 15.82 -0.52 8.73
CA LYS A 85 15.93 -1.95 9.08
C LYS A 85 14.65 -2.77 8.88
N ARG A 86 13.58 -2.19 8.33
CA ARG A 86 12.35 -2.90 7.96
C ARG A 86 12.45 -3.33 6.49
N ALA A 87 12.68 -4.61 6.24
CA ALA A 87 12.80 -5.16 4.89
C ALA A 87 11.88 -6.39 4.73
N PRO A 88 10.57 -6.19 4.47
CA PRO A 88 9.65 -7.31 4.26
C PRO A 88 10.03 -8.13 3.01
N ALA A 89 9.69 -9.42 2.98
CA ALA A 89 9.84 -10.24 1.79
C ALA A 89 9.01 -9.70 0.64
N LEU A 90 9.49 -9.94 -0.57
CA LEU A 90 8.85 -9.44 -1.79
C LEU A 90 7.47 -10.06 -2.04
N ASP A 91 7.24 -11.25 -1.49
CA ASP A 91 5.95 -11.92 -1.57
C ASP A 91 4.94 -11.42 -0.53
N GLY A 92 5.41 -10.69 0.50
CA GLY A 92 4.62 -10.20 1.61
C GLY A 92 4.27 -11.28 2.65
N SER A 93 5.02 -12.38 2.70
CA SER A 93 4.75 -13.50 3.60
C SER A 93 4.83 -13.14 5.10
N GLU A 94 5.53 -12.07 5.48
CA GLU A 94 5.57 -11.62 6.88
C GLU A 94 4.35 -10.80 7.31
N PHE A 95 3.44 -10.45 6.40
CA PHE A 95 2.19 -9.76 6.72
C PHE A 95 1.10 -10.76 7.13
N SER A 96 1.28 -11.34 8.32
CA SER A 96 0.26 -12.13 9.01
C SER A 96 -0.96 -11.28 9.38
N ALA A 97 -2.09 -11.92 9.68
CA ALA A 97 -3.29 -11.21 10.11
C ALA A 97 -3.06 -10.33 11.35
N GLU A 98 -2.25 -10.79 12.30
CA GLU A 98 -1.88 -10.04 13.50
C GLU A 98 -1.06 -8.78 13.18
N VAL A 99 -0.06 -8.90 12.30
CA VAL A 99 0.75 -7.75 11.87
C VAL A 99 -0.11 -6.74 11.11
N VAL A 100 -1.00 -7.21 10.24
CA VAL A 100 -1.90 -6.37 9.46
C VAL A 100 -2.91 -5.65 10.36
N GLU A 101 -3.49 -6.36 11.34
CA GLU A 101 -4.38 -5.78 12.34
C GLU A 101 -3.66 -4.68 13.14
N GLN A 102 -2.44 -4.95 13.62
CA GLN A 102 -1.63 -3.95 14.31
C GLN A 102 -1.38 -2.71 13.45
N LEU A 103 -0.96 -2.89 12.19
CA LEU A 103 -0.75 -1.78 11.26
C LEU A 103 -2.04 -0.98 11.02
N ASN A 104 -3.16 -1.68 10.86
CA ASN A 104 -4.47 -1.07 10.66
C ASN A 104 -4.89 -0.22 11.87
N ASP A 105 -4.71 -0.73 13.09
CA ASP A 105 -5.05 -0.04 14.33
C ASP A 105 -4.14 1.19 14.56
N GLN A 106 -2.88 1.08 14.13
CA GLN A 106 -1.90 2.16 14.11
C GLN A 106 -2.13 3.21 13.00
N ARG A 107 -3.27 3.15 12.29
CA ARG A 107 -3.64 4.05 11.19
C ARG A 107 -2.60 4.06 10.06
N VAL A 108 -1.90 2.94 9.84
CA VAL A 108 -1.09 2.74 8.65
C VAL A 108 -2.02 2.45 7.49
N LEU A 109 -1.92 3.25 6.43
CA LEU A 109 -2.69 3.07 5.20
C LEU A 109 -1.99 2.11 4.25
N MET A 110 -0.67 2.28 4.15
CA MET A 110 0.14 1.61 3.16
C MET A 110 1.56 1.40 3.64
N GLU A 111 2.17 0.31 3.19
CA GLU A 111 3.61 0.09 3.30
C GLU A 111 4.21 -0.10 1.91
N VAL A 112 5.36 0.55 1.66
CA VAL A 112 6.08 0.55 0.38
C VAL A 112 7.47 -0.03 0.57
N TRP A 113 7.83 -1.05 -0.21
CA TRP A 113 9.16 -1.67 -0.24
C TRP A 113 9.44 -2.27 -1.62
N GLY A 114 10.61 -2.84 -1.85
CA GLY A 114 10.86 -3.48 -3.14
C GLY A 114 12.29 -3.94 -3.36
N VAL A 115 12.64 -4.09 -4.63
CA VAL A 115 14.01 -4.31 -5.11
C VAL A 115 14.39 -3.13 -6.00
N VAL A 116 15.60 -2.61 -5.84
CA VAL A 116 16.21 -1.65 -6.77
C VAL A 116 17.51 -2.25 -7.31
N GLU A 117 17.59 -2.41 -8.63
CA GLU A 117 18.71 -3.03 -9.33
C GLU A 117 19.38 -2.05 -10.29
N ARG A 118 20.62 -2.36 -10.66
CA ARG A 118 21.34 -1.68 -11.74
C ARG A 118 21.38 -2.63 -12.92
N ASP A 119 20.74 -2.23 -14.01
CA ASP A 119 20.63 -3.00 -15.23
C ASP A 119 21.27 -2.28 -16.42
N GLY A 120 21.72 -3.07 -17.40
CA GLY A 120 22.12 -2.57 -18.72
C GLY A 120 23.50 -1.92 -18.81
N THR A 121 23.81 -1.42 -20.01
CA THR A 121 25.02 -0.65 -20.33
C THR A 121 24.64 0.48 -21.30
N PRO A 122 24.68 1.76 -20.90
CA PRO A 122 25.13 2.27 -19.60
C PRO A 122 24.19 1.85 -18.44
N PRO A 123 24.68 1.81 -17.19
CA PRO A 123 23.91 1.34 -16.04
C PRO A 123 22.72 2.27 -15.79
N ALA A 124 21.51 1.72 -15.90
CA ALA A 124 20.25 2.34 -15.56
C ALA A 124 19.66 1.66 -14.32
N LEU A 125 18.89 2.40 -13.54
CA LEU A 125 18.16 1.81 -12.42
C LEU A 125 16.84 1.20 -12.87
N SER A 126 16.55 0.02 -12.36
CA SER A 126 15.24 -0.62 -12.43
C SER A 126 14.74 -0.89 -11.01
N ALA A 127 13.43 -1.03 -10.86
CA ALA A 127 12.85 -1.39 -9.57
C ALA A 127 11.59 -2.24 -9.72
N GLN A 128 11.39 -3.15 -8.77
CA GLN A 128 10.09 -3.77 -8.52
C GLN A 128 9.61 -3.30 -7.15
N ILE A 129 8.56 -2.49 -7.12
CA ILE A 129 8.01 -1.91 -5.91
C ILE A 129 6.71 -2.59 -5.54
N ASN A 130 6.60 -2.95 -4.27
CA ASN A 130 5.46 -3.53 -3.63
C ASN A 130 4.73 -2.46 -2.81
N TYR A 131 3.41 -2.45 -2.91
CA TYR A 131 2.52 -1.59 -2.15
C TYR A 131 1.52 -2.47 -1.41
N LEU A 132 1.63 -2.55 -0.09
CA LEU A 132 0.62 -3.19 0.75
C LEU A 132 -0.42 -2.16 1.14
N LEU A 133 -1.63 -2.28 0.65
CA LEU A 133 -2.79 -1.49 1.06
C LEU A 133 -3.40 -2.16 2.31
N VAL A 134 -2.99 -1.67 3.49
CA VAL A 134 -3.31 -2.29 4.78
C VAL A 134 -4.82 -2.51 4.99
N PRO A 135 -5.72 -1.54 4.69
CA PRO A 135 -7.16 -1.75 4.86
C PRO A 135 -7.75 -2.87 3.98
N LEU A 136 -7.22 -3.08 2.77
CA LEU A 136 -7.64 -4.18 1.90
C LEU A 136 -7.13 -5.51 2.41
N ARG A 137 -5.87 -5.58 2.82
CA ARG A 137 -5.31 -6.80 3.41
C ARG A 137 -6.06 -7.19 4.68
N PHE A 138 -6.35 -6.21 5.54
CA PHE A 138 -7.15 -6.42 6.75
C PHE A 138 -8.54 -6.98 6.43
N ALA A 139 -9.25 -6.40 5.46
CA ALA A 139 -10.55 -6.90 5.02
C ALA A 139 -10.46 -8.35 4.47
N ALA A 140 -9.41 -8.67 3.70
CA ALA A 140 -9.18 -10.02 3.20
C ALA A 140 -8.92 -11.03 4.34
N ASP A 141 -8.17 -10.65 5.37
CA ASP A 141 -7.92 -11.47 6.55
C ASP A 141 -9.20 -11.72 7.37
N GLN A 142 -10.17 -10.78 7.29
CA GLN A 142 -11.54 -10.92 7.79
C GLN A 142 -12.48 -11.71 6.86
N ARG A 143 -11.93 -12.33 5.80
CA ARG A 143 -12.67 -13.10 4.77
C ARG A 143 -13.67 -12.28 3.97
N GLU A 144 -13.48 -10.96 3.90
CA GLU A 144 -14.25 -10.12 2.98
C GLU A 144 -13.81 -10.40 1.53
N THR A 145 -14.73 -10.32 0.58
CA THR A 145 -14.41 -10.45 -0.86
C THR A 145 -13.86 -9.12 -1.36
N VAL A 146 -12.53 -9.01 -1.39
CA VAL A 146 -11.80 -7.80 -1.79
C VAL A 146 -10.67 -8.14 -2.76
N PRO A 147 -10.18 -7.17 -3.57
CA PRO A 147 -8.97 -7.34 -4.36
C PRO A 147 -7.75 -7.68 -3.50
N ALA A 148 -6.69 -8.17 -4.14
CA ALA A 148 -5.42 -8.39 -3.47
C ALA A 148 -4.92 -7.08 -2.82
N GLY A 149 -4.65 -7.13 -1.52
CA GLY A 149 -4.10 -5.99 -0.78
C GLY A 149 -2.64 -5.66 -1.12
N LEU A 150 -1.94 -6.53 -1.86
CA LEU A 150 -0.56 -6.32 -2.29
C LEU A 150 -0.50 -6.04 -3.79
N GLN A 151 -0.08 -4.84 -4.16
CA GLN A 151 0.14 -4.43 -5.54
C GLN A 151 1.64 -4.46 -5.86
N ARG A 152 2.01 -4.91 -7.06
CA ARG A 152 3.42 -4.94 -7.49
C ARG A 152 3.58 -4.24 -8.83
N LEU A 153 4.43 -3.22 -8.88
CA LEU A 153 4.73 -2.45 -10.08
C LEU A 153 6.22 -2.54 -10.42
N ARG A 154 6.54 -2.42 -11.71
CA ARG A 154 7.90 -2.42 -12.23
C ARG A 154 8.22 -1.09 -12.87
N TYR A 155 9.44 -0.62 -12.65
CA TYR A 155 9.96 0.64 -13.15
C TYR A 155 11.36 0.45 -13.76
N PRO A 156 11.76 1.32 -14.71
CA PRO A 156 10.91 2.30 -15.38
C PRO A 156 9.86 1.60 -16.25
N GLU A 157 8.80 2.33 -16.61
CA GLU A 157 7.82 1.78 -17.55
C GLU A 157 8.42 1.59 -18.94
N ALA A 158 7.80 0.73 -19.75
CA ALA A 158 8.19 0.59 -21.15
C ALA A 158 8.16 1.96 -21.85
N GLY A 159 9.30 2.39 -22.39
CA GLY A 159 9.45 3.67 -23.09
C GLY A 159 9.79 4.87 -22.20
N ALA A 160 9.89 4.72 -20.87
CA ALA A 160 10.35 5.79 -20.01
C ALA A 160 11.88 5.98 -20.10
N ALA A 161 12.33 7.21 -19.88
CA ALA A 161 13.75 7.56 -19.92
C ALA A 161 14.52 6.83 -18.80
N PRO A 162 15.75 6.36 -19.06
CA PRO A 162 16.62 5.81 -18.03
C PRO A 162 16.87 6.83 -16.91
N THR A 163 16.94 6.37 -15.67
CA THR A 163 17.31 7.21 -14.52
C THR A 163 18.42 6.55 -13.71
N THR A 164 19.23 7.39 -13.06
CA THR A 164 20.25 7.01 -12.08
C THR A 164 19.84 7.37 -10.65
N ASP A 165 18.65 7.96 -10.47
CA ASP A 165 18.11 8.37 -9.18
C ASP A 165 16.99 7.41 -8.77
N ALA A 166 17.28 6.53 -7.81
CA ALA A 166 16.33 5.54 -7.31
C ALA A 166 15.05 6.19 -6.77
N VAL A 167 15.13 7.42 -6.25
CA VAL A 167 13.97 8.12 -5.70
C VAL A 167 12.94 8.39 -6.80
N GLN A 168 13.38 8.80 -8.00
CA GLN A 168 12.49 9.07 -9.14
C GLN A 168 11.72 7.84 -9.65
N LEU A 169 12.17 6.62 -9.32
CA LEU A 169 11.44 5.40 -9.62
C LEU A 169 10.22 5.21 -8.71
N ILE A 170 10.31 5.67 -7.45
CA ILE A 170 9.27 5.46 -6.43
C ILE A 170 8.40 6.70 -6.22
N SER A 171 8.97 7.91 -6.28
CA SER A 171 8.27 9.18 -6.07
C SER A 171 7.32 9.54 -7.21
N LYS A 172 6.89 8.58 -8.04
CA LYS A 172 5.89 8.79 -9.09
C LYS A 172 4.57 9.25 -8.47
N PRO A 173 4.17 10.52 -8.67
CA PRO A 173 3.00 11.13 -8.03
C PRO A 173 1.72 10.32 -8.14
N LEU A 174 1.47 9.77 -9.34
CA LEU A 174 0.21 9.13 -9.68
C LEU A 174 -0.03 7.83 -8.91
N ASP A 175 1.00 7.00 -8.76
CA ASP A 175 0.87 5.65 -8.17
C ASP A 175 0.59 5.72 -6.66
N LEU A 176 1.40 6.51 -5.96
CA LEU A 176 1.24 6.73 -4.53
C LEU A 176 -0.09 7.40 -4.22
N ASP A 177 -0.47 8.44 -4.96
CA ASP A 177 -1.76 9.12 -4.75
C ASP A 177 -2.95 8.17 -4.96
N ALA A 178 -2.91 7.32 -5.98
CA ALA A 178 -3.98 6.37 -6.26
C ALA A 178 -4.17 5.36 -5.13
N PHE A 179 -3.06 4.76 -4.67
CA PHE A 179 -3.10 3.75 -3.61
C PHE A 179 -3.40 4.36 -2.24
N ILE A 180 -2.88 5.55 -1.94
CA ILE A 180 -3.19 6.26 -0.69
C ILE A 180 -4.66 6.66 -0.65
N ALA A 181 -5.20 7.23 -1.73
CA ALA A 181 -6.61 7.57 -1.82
C ALA A 181 -7.50 6.33 -1.68
N SER A 182 -7.09 5.20 -2.29
CA SER A 182 -7.80 3.91 -2.15
C SER A 182 -7.84 3.44 -0.70
N ALA A 183 -6.66 3.34 -0.06
CA ALA A 183 -6.54 2.86 1.31
C ALA A 183 -7.23 3.80 2.30
N LEU A 184 -7.03 5.11 2.16
CA LEU A 184 -7.65 6.12 3.02
C LEU A 184 -9.18 6.09 2.89
N GLY A 185 -9.71 6.04 1.67
CA GLY A 185 -11.14 5.97 1.42
C GLY A 185 -11.80 4.74 2.06
N LEU A 186 -11.18 3.57 1.94
CA LEU A 186 -11.65 2.33 2.56
C LEU A 186 -11.57 2.37 4.08
N LYS A 187 -10.50 2.94 4.65
CA LYS A 187 -10.33 3.10 6.09
C LYS A 187 -11.39 4.05 6.67
N LEU A 188 -11.60 5.20 6.03
CA LEU A 188 -12.62 6.18 6.43
C LEU A 188 -14.05 5.63 6.31
N LEU A 189 -14.32 4.79 5.31
CA LEU A 189 -15.62 4.11 5.19
C LEU A 189 -15.89 3.22 6.42
N ARG A 190 -14.90 2.43 6.86
CA ARG A 190 -15.02 1.61 8.08
C ARG A 190 -15.22 2.46 9.34
N GLU A 191 -14.62 3.64 9.37
CA GLU A 191 -14.79 4.65 10.44
C GLU A 191 -16.11 5.45 10.31
N ARG A 192 -16.98 5.13 9.33
CA ARG A 192 -18.24 5.85 9.01
C ARG A 192 -18.06 7.33 8.69
N ALA A 193 -16.85 7.74 8.30
CA ALA A 193 -16.57 9.07 7.80
C ALA A 193 -16.96 9.16 6.31
N TYR A 194 -18.25 9.07 6.03
CA TYR A 194 -18.76 8.81 4.67
C TYR A 194 -18.35 9.86 3.63
N GLU A 195 -18.45 11.15 3.96
CA GLU A 195 -18.08 12.25 3.04
C GLU A 195 -16.61 12.15 2.57
N PRO A 196 -15.61 12.18 3.47
CA PRO A 196 -14.22 12.06 3.04
C PRO A 196 -13.89 10.66 2.50
N ALA A 197 -14.57 9.59 2.93
CA ALA A 197 -14.44 8.27 2.33
C ALA A 197 -14.85 8.28 0.86
N HIS A 198 -16.02 8.82 0.55
CA HIS A 198 -16.54 8.93 -0.81
C HIS A 198 -15.62 9.75 -1.71
N ALA A 199 -15.19 10.93 -1.23
CA ALA A 199 -14.28 11.80 -1.98
C ALA A 199 -12.95 11.11 -2.32
N ASN A 200 -12.35 10.40 -1.36
CA ASN A 200 -11.10 9.67 -1.59
C ASN A 200 -11.29 8.45 -2.52
N LEU A 201 -12.40 7.70 -2.39
CA LEU A 201 -12.69 6.58 -3.28
C LEU A 201 -12.92 7.05 -4.72
N CYS A 202 -13.63 8.15 -4.94
CA CYS A 202 -13.80 8.68 -6.29
C CYS A 202 -12.52 9.27 -6.88
N ARG A 203 -11.70 9.94 -6.07
CA ARG A 203 -10.34 10.34 -6.48
C ARG A 203 -9.51 9.13 -6.88
N ALA A 204 -9.51 8.09 -6.06
CA ALA A 204 -8.80 6.84 -6.32
C ALA A 204 -9.26 6.18 -7.63
N HIS A 205 -10.57 6.14 -7.89
CA HIS A 205 -11.12 5.62 -9.14
C HIS A 205 -10.53 6.35 -10.35
N SER A 206 -10.54 7.69 -10.37
CA SER A 206 -9.97 8.48 -11.46
C SER A 206 -8.46 8.24 -11.64
N LEU A 207 -7.69 8.20 -10.55
CA LEU A 207 -6.24 7.99 -10.59
C LEU A 207 -5.88 6.58 -11.07
N LEU A 208 -6.57 5.55 -10.56
CA LEU A 208 -6.40 4.16 -11.01
C LEU A 208 -6.80 4.00 -12.48
N GLY A 209 -7.85 4.69 -12.93
CA GLY A 209 -8.24 4.75 -14.34
C GLY A 209 -7.14 5.35 -15.23
N ALA A 210 -6.45 6.38 -14.75
CA ALA A 210 -5.27 6.92 -15.42
C ALA A 210 -4.09 5.93 -15.41
N MET A 211 -3.86 5.22 -14.31
CA MET A 211 -2.83 4.18 -14.22
C MET A 211 -3.07 3.06 -15.25
N LEU A 212 -4.32 2.63 -15.44
CA LEU A 212 -4.66 1.56 -16.38
C LEU A 212 -4.44 1.91 -17.86
N LYS A 213 -4.25 3.19 -18.19
CA LYS A 213 -3.88 3.65 -19.54
C LYS A 213 -2.39 3.49 -19.84
N ARG A 214 -1.55 3.27 -18.82
CA ARG A 214 -0.10 3.04 -18.97
C ARG A 214 0.17 1.63 -19.51
N PRO A 215 1.37 1.36 -20.06
CA PRO A 215 1.72 0.04 -20.62
C PRO A 215 2.01 -1.02 -19.52
N ILE A 216 1.13 -1.13 -18.53
CA ILE A 216 1.16 -2.15 -17.48
C ILE A 216 0.60 -3.46 -18.06
N THR A 217 1.26 -4.60 -17.78
CA THR A 217 0.89 -5.89 -18.37
C THR A 217 0.80 -6.99 -17.31
N GLY A 218 0.27 -8.16 -17.72
CA GLY A 218 0.21 -9.36 -16.90
C GLY A 218 -0.60 -9.19 -15.60
N ARG A 219 -0.12 -9.84 -14.54
CA ARG A 219 -0.79 -9.91 -13.23
C ARG A 219 -1.07 -8.52 -12.64
N SER A 220 -0.12 -7.59 -12.74
CA SER A 220 -0.28 -6.23 -12.21
C SER A 220 -1.45 -5.49 -12.85
N LYS A 221 -1.68 -5.66 -14.17
CA LYS A 221 -2.84 -5.05 -14.85
C LYS A 221 -4.16 -5.64 -14.35
N THR A 222 -4.22 -6.97 -14.16
CA THR A 222 -5.40 -7.65 -13.64
C THR A 222 -5.73 -7.19 -12.21
N GLU A 223 -4.72 -7.12 -11.34
CA GLU A 223 -4.88 -6.67 -9.95
C GLU A 223 -5.32 -5.19 -9.88
N LEU A 224 -4.73 -4.31 -10.69
CA LEU A 224 -5.16 -2.91 -10.79
C LEU A 224 -6.58 -2.76 -11.34
N THR A 225 -6.98 -3.58 -12.31
CA THR A 225 -8.34 -3.55 -12.87
C THR A 225 -9.36 -3.96 -11.82
N ALA A 226 -9.07 -5.01 -11.06
CA ALA A 226 -9.91 -5.44 -9.94
C ALA A 226 -10.00 -4.36 -8.85
N LEU A 227 -8.87 -3.74 -8.49
CA LEU A 227 -8.85 -2.63 -7.53
C LEU A 227 -9.67 -1.43 -8.01
N HIS A 228 -9.53 -1.04 -9.28
CA HIS A 228 -10.28 0.06 -9.89
C HIS A 228 -11.80 -0.15 -9.83
N GLY A 229 -12.28 -1.36 -10.17
CA GLY A 229 -13.69 -1.71 -10.06
C GLY A 229 -14.18 -1.72 -8.62
N PHE A 230 -13.42 -2.35 -7.71
CA PHE A 230 -13.77 -2.42 -6.29
C PHE A 230 -13.86 -1.04 -5.61
N VAL A 231 -12.97 -0.11 -5.97
CA VAL A 231 -13.00 1.26 -5.45
C VAL A 231 -14.28 1.99 -5.90
N GLN A 232 -14.70 1.82 -7.16
CA GLN A 232 -15.95 2.39 -7.68
C GLN A 232 -17.17 1.81 -6.95
N GLU A 233 -17.21 0.49 -6.77
CA GLU A 233 -18.28 -0.19 -6.03
C GLU A 233 -18.32 0.27 -4.56
N SER A 234 -17.15 0.43 -3.95
CA SER A 234 -17.00 0.93 -2.58
C SER A 234 -17.50 2.37 -2.46
N ALA A 235 -17.26 3.24 -3.43
CA ALA A 235 -17.83 4.59 -3.44
C ALA A 235 -19.36 4.55 -3.46
N GLY A 236 -19.95 3.69 -4.31
CA GLY A 236 -21.39 3.46 -4.32
C GLY A 236 -21.94 2.88 -3.01
N ARG A 237 -21.17 2.01 -2.35
CA ARG A 237 -21.49 1.49 -1.00
C ARG A 237 -21.49 2.61 0.03
N THR A 238 -20.48 3.48 0.03
CA THR A 238 -20.40 4.65 0.93
C THR A 238 -21.65 5.52 0.84
N LEU A 239 -22.15 5.80 -0.37
CA LEU A 239 -23.40 6.55 -0.56
C LEU A 239 -24.60 5.82 0.06
N ARG A 240 -24.75 4.52 -0.21
CA ARG A 240 -25.88 3.73 0.31
C ARG A 240 -25.86 3.66 1.84
N GLU A 241 -24.70 3.42 2.43
CA GLU A 241 -24.52 3.35 3.89
C GLU A 241 -24.79 4.71 4.53
N ALA A 242 -24.28 5.81 3.96
CA ALA A 242 -24.57 7.16 4.46
C ALA A 242 -26.08 7.48 4.45
N LEU A 243 -26.78 7.11 3.38
CA LEU A 243 -28.23 7.35 3.26
C LEU A 243 -29.05 6.49 4.24
N ALA A 244 -28.57 5.29 4.56
CA ALA A 244 -29.20 4.39 5.51
C ALA A 244 -28.85 4.71 6.97
N ASP A 245 -27.75 5.41 7.22
CA ASP A 245 -27.31 5.79 8.56
C ASP A 245 -28.19 6.93 9.13
N ALA A 246 -28.92 6.63 10.20
CA ALA A 246 -29.77 7.60 10.89
C ALA A 246 -28.98 8.76 11.51
N ALA A 247 -27.69 8.56 11.84
CA ALA A 247 -26.82 9.60 12.37
C ALA A 247 -26.26 10.53 11.28
N TYR A 248 -26.35 10.16 10.01
CA TYR A 248 -25.81 10.97 8.92
C TYR A 248 -26.67 12.22 8.66
N PRO A 249 -26.08 13.44 8.70
CA PRO A 249 -26.84 14.69 8.65
C PRO A 249 -27.82 14.79 7.48
N ARG A 250 -29.01 15.33 7.75
CA ARG A 250 -30.02 15.60 6.70
C ARG A 250 -29.54 16.60 5.63
N THR A 251 -28.53 17.40 5.97
CA THR A 251 -27.87 18.38 5.10
C THR A 251 -26.55 17.86 4.49
N GLY A 252 -26.22 16.57 4.68
CA GLY A 252 -25.00 15.98 4.13
C GLY A 252 -24.99 16.00 2.60
N LEU A 253 -23.82 16.27 2.00
CA LEU A 253 -23.65 16.47 0.55
C LEU A 253 -23.87 15.17 -0.23
N LEU A 254 -23.57 14.00 0.35
CA LEU A 254 -23.83 12.71 -0.28
C LEU A 254 -25.32 12.47 -0.56
N ARG A 255 -26.23 13.19 0.12
CA ARG A 255 -27.68 13.12 -0.18
C ARG A 255 -28.04 13.70 -1.54
N LEU A 256 -27.17 14.52 -2.13
CA LEU A 256 -27.35 15.10 -3.46
C LEU A 256 -26.83 14.18 -4.58
N GLN A 257 -26.11 13.12 -4.22
CA GLN A 257 -25.45 12.21 -5.17
C GLN A 257 -26.35 11.03 -5.53
N LYS A 258 -26.13 10.45 -6.72
CA LYS A 258 -26.87 9.26 -7.19
C LYS A 258 -25.99 8.01 -7.09
N PRO A 259 -26.42 6.97 -6.34
CA PRO A 259 -25.62 5.74 -6.18
C PRO A 259 -25.27 4.99 -7.48
N ALA A 260 -26.05 5.19 -8.56
CA ALA A 260 -25.81 4.57 -9.85
C ALA A 260 -24.55 5.12 -10.56
N GLN A 261 -24.11 6.32 -10.19
CA GLN A 261 -22.91 6.95 -10.71
C GLN A 261 -22.18 7.62 -9.54
N PRO A 262 -21.58 6.81 -8.64
CA PRO A 262 -21.07 7.34 -7.38
C PRO A 262 -19.97 8.39 -7.59
N CYS A 263 -19.21 8.25 -8.68
CA CYS A 263 -18.13 9.16 -9.03
C CYS A 263 -18.42 9.95 -10.31
N ALA A 264 -19.69 10.12 -10.69
CA ALA A 264 -20.01 11.02 -11.81
C ALA A 264 -19.48 12.43 -11.52
N GLU A 265 -18.87 13.01 -12.54
CA GLU A 265 -18.22 14.31 -12.53
C GLU A 265 -19.18 15.39 -12.03
N GLY A 266 -19.03 15.76 -10.76
CA GLY A 266 -19.41 17.06 -10.25
C GLY A 266 -18.26 18.04 -10.43
N GLN A 267 -17.67 18.10 -11.63
CA GLN A 267 -16.72 19.11 -12.10
C GLN A 267 -16.53 19.02 -13.61
#